data_AF-A0AA86UWB0-F1
#
_entry.id   AF-A0AA86UWB0-F1
#
_cell.length_a   1.000
_cell.length_b   1.000
_cell.length_c   1.000
_cell.angle_alpha   90.00
_cell.angle_beta   90.00
_cell.angle_gamma   90.00
#
_symmetry.space_group_name_H-M   'P 1'
#
loop_
_entity.id
_entity.type
_entity.pdbx_description
1 polymer ?
#
loop_
_entity_poly.entity_id
_entity_poly.type
_entity_poly.pdbx_seq_one_letter_code
_entity_poly.pdbx_strand_id
1 'polypeptide(L)'
;MDLTPLRNLINLQILDLQGNKISDISPLSNLVNITRLNLSANKMNSLKSLSGMKLLTEFRAVKNQITDLSPLSTIKMRIYLCFSFQLQTTALLTSLRQNKFLNQTQYQTKYSEEDETKGS
;
A
#
# COMPACT_ATOMS: atom_id res chain seq x y z
N MET A 1 -4.86 11.15 10.19
CA MET A 1 -6.31 10.92 10.05
C MET A 1 -6.69 9.74 10.93
N ASP A 2 -7.82 9.80 11.63
CA ASP A 2 -8.36 8.68 12.40
C ASP A 2 -9.17 7.75 11.48
N LEU A 3 -8.85 6.45 11.48
CA LEU A 3 -9.53 5.42 10.69
C LEU A 3 -10.44 4.52 11.55
N THR A 4 -10.56 4.78 12.86
CA THR A 4 -11.40 4.01 13.79
C THR A 4 -12.83 3.81 13.30
N PRO A 5 -13.50 4.78 12.65
CA PRO A 5 -14.85 4.58 12.12
C PRO A 5 -14.96 3.45 11.08
N LEU A 6 -13.86 3.09 10.40
CA LEU A 6 -13.86 2.07 9.35
C LEU A 6 -13.74 0.64 9.89
N ARG A 7 -13.38 0.47 11.17
CA ARG A 7 -12.97 -0.84 11.75
C ARG A 7 -14.01 -1.96 11.62
N ASN A 8 -15.29 -1.59 11.51
CA ASN A 8 -16.42 -2.53 11.46
C ASN A 8 -16.98 -2.72 10.03
N LEU A 9 -16.40 -2.08 9.02
CA LEU A 9 -16.81 -2.23 7.62
C LEU A 9 -16.26 -3.53 7.02
N ILE A 10 -16.48 -4.66 7.70
CA ILE A 10 -15.86 -5.96 7.43
C ILE A 10 -16.12 -6.50 6.01
N ASN A 11 -17.15 -5.98 5.32
CA ASN A 11 -17.50 -6.34 3.95
C ASN A 11 -16.83 -5.44 2.89
N LEU A 12 -16.00 -4.48 3.31
CA LEU A 12 -15.33 -3.57 2.39
C LEU A 12 -14.33 -4.33 1.52
N GLN A 13 -14.44 -4.16 0.21
CA GLN A 13 -13.58 -4.82 -0.78
C GLN A 13 -12.54 -3.89 -1.40
N ILE A 14 -12.85 -2.59 -1.48
CA ILE A 14 -12.01 -1.58 -2.11
C ILE A 14 -11.94 -0.39 -1.17
N LEU A 15 -10.72 0.08 -0.90
CA LEU A 15 -10.48 1.23 -0.05
C LEU A 15 -9.42 2.14 -0.66
N ASP A 16 -9.81 3.37 -1.00
CA ASP A 16 -8.90 4.43 -1.40
C ASP A 16 -8.74 5.43 -0.26
N LEU A 17 -7.50 5.62 0.17
CA LEU A 17 -7.09 6.51 1.24
C LEU A 17 -5.92 7.40 0.81
N GLN A 18 -5.76 7.62 -0.49
CA GLN A 18 -4.69 8.45 -1.04
C GLN A 18 -4.69 9.87 -0.46
N GLY A 19 -3.51 10.42 -0.16
CA GLY A 19 -3.36 11.84 0.17
C GLY A 19 -3.83 12.26 1.57
N ASN A 20 -4.12 11.32 2.47
CA ASN A 20 -4.78 11.59 3.75
C ASN A 20 -3.83 11.79 4.96
N LYS A 21 -2.52 11.92 4.71
CA LYS A 21 -1.48 12.05 5.75
C LYS A 21 -1.58 10.94 6.82
N ILE A 22 -1.96 9.73 6.41
CA ILE A 22 -2.11 8.56 7.27
C ILE A 22 -0.74 7.99 7.61
N SER A 23 -0.54 7.63 8.88
CA SER A 23 0.66 6.93 9.36
C SER A 23 0.34 5.64 10.10
N ASP A 24 -0.91 5.46 10.54
CA ASP A 24 -1.39 4.26 11.21
C ASP A 24 -2.64 3.70 10.51
N ILE A 25 -2.59 2.42 10.19
CA ILE A 25 -3.69 1.65 9.59
C ILE A 25 -4.10 0.46 10.47
N SER A 26 -3.68 0.43 11.75
CA SER A 26 -4.11 -0.57 12.73
C SER A 26 -5.63 -0.75 12.81
N PRO A 27 -6.48 0.29 12.62
CA PRO A 27 -7.93 0.10 12.60
C PRO A 27 -8.46 -0.73 11.42
N LEU A 28 -7.66 -0.91 10.36
CA LEU A 28 -8.04 -1.68 9.16
C LEU A 28 -7.74 -3.18 9.28
N SER A 29 -7.13 -3.63 10.40
CA SER A 29 -6.63 -5.00 10.57
C SER A 29 -7.71 -6.10 10.43
N ASN A 30 -8.97 -5.77 10.74
CA ASN A 30 -10.10 -6.70 10.61
C ASN A 30 -10.77 -6.67 9.23
N LEU A 31 -10.35 -5.79 8.32
CA LEU A 31 -10.93 -5.64 6.98
C LEU A 31 -10.34 -6.66 6.00
N VAL A 32 -10.46 -7.95 6.35
CA VAL A 32 -9.82 -9.07 5.65
C VAL A 32 -10.38 -9.33 4.24
N ASN A 33 -11.52 -8.72 3.91
CA ASN A 33 -12.17 -8.83 2.61
C ASN A 33 -11.69 -7.79 1.58
N ILE A 34 -10.78 -6.89 1.96
CA ILE A 34 -10.24 -5.91 1.02
C ILE A 34 -9.40 -6.63 -0.04
N THR A 35 -9.75 -6.39 -1.30
CA THR A 35 -9.05 -6.87 -2.49
C THR A 35 -8.20 -5.79 -3.13
N ARG A 36 -8.53 -4.51 -2.93
CA ARG A 36 -7.77 -3.35 -3.43
C ARG A 36 -7.60 -2.27 -2.37
N LEU A 37 -6.36 -1.88 -2.10
CA LEU A 37 -6.02 -0.84 -1.13
C LEU A 37 -5.06 0.20 -1.73
N ASN A 38 -5.44 1.47 -1.71
CA ASN A 38 -4.59 2.59 -2.10
C ASN A 38 -4.23 3.45 -0.88
N LEU A 39 -2.97 3.40 -0.48
CA LEU A 39 -2.36 4.24 0.57
C LEU A 39 -1.36 5.23 -0.02
N SER A 40 -1.40 5.54 -1.31
CA SER A 40 -0.42 6.43 -1.93
C SER A 40 -0.45 7.84 -1.35
N ALA A 41 0.67 8.56 -1.40
CA ALA A 41 0.81 9.91 -0.87
C ALA A 41 0.38 10.05 0.61
N ASN A 42 0.89 9.15 1.45
CA ASN A 42 0.68 9.16 2.90
C ASN A 42 2.02 9.19 3.65
N LYS A 43 2.00 8.95 4.96
CA LYS A 43 3.18 8.94 5.84
C LYS A 43 3.42 7.55 6.44
N MET A 44 3.10 6.49 5.70
CA MET A 44 3.28 5.12 6.15
C MET A 44 4.77 4.78 6.25
N ASN A 45 5.16 4.13 7.36
CA ASN A 45 6.50 3.56 7.55
C ASN A 45 6.45 2.04 7.82
N SER A 46 5.27 1.50 8.13
CA SER A 46 5.08 0.10 8.50
C SER A 46 3.86 -0.49 7.82
N LEU A 47 3.96 -1.76 7.45
CA LEU A 47 2.91 -2.55 6.81
C LEU A 47 2.40 -3.71 7.69
N LYS A 48 2.79 -3.77 8.97
CA LYS A 48 2.49 -4.91 9.86
C LYS A 48 1.00 -5.28 9.88
N SER A 49 0.12 -4.28 9.88
CA SER A 49 -1.33 -4.47 9.91
C SER A 49 -1.91 -5.12 8.64
N LEU A 50 -1.14 -5.25 7.55
CA LEU A 50 -1.59 -5.90 6.31
C LEU A 50 -1.45 -7.43 6.35
N SER A 51 -0.72 -8.00 7.31
CA SER A 51 -0.39 -9.44 7.37
C SER A 51 -1.61 -10.39 7.35
N GLY A 52 -2.79 -9.91 7.77
CA GLY A 52 -4.04 -10.66 7.74
C GLY A 52 -4.86 -10.54 6.45
N MET A 53 -4.50 -9.64 5.53
CA MET A 53 -5.29 -9.28 4.34
C MET A 53 -5.03 -10.25 3.19
N LYS A 54 -5.40 -11.52 3.37
CA LYS A 54 -5.11 -12.62 2.45
C LYS A 54 -5.77 -12.49 1.08
N LEU A 55 -6.84 -11.71 0.97
CA LEU A 55 -7.57 -11.46 -0.28
C LEU A 55 -7.07 -10.23 -1.03
N LEU A 56 -6.09 -9.51 -0.49
CA LEU A 56 -5.56 -8.31 -1.12
C LEU A 56 -4.82 -8.70 -2.39
N THR A 57 -5.32 -8.23 -3.54
CA THR A 57 -4.77 -8.54 -4.87
C THR A 57 -4.08 -7.34 -5.50
N GLU A 58 -4.40 -6.13 -5.03
CA GLU A 58 -3.86 -4.87 -5.53
C GLU A 58 -3.53 -3.93 -4.37
N PHE A 59 -2.27 -3.53 -4.26
CA PHE A 59 -1.81 -2.60 -3.24
C PHE A 59 -0.94 -1.50 -3.83
N ARG A 60 -1.34 -0.25 -3.56
CA ARG A 60 -0.56 0.95 -3.91
C ARG A 60 -0.13 1.66 -2.64
N ALA A 61 1.15 1.97 -2.52
CA ALA A 61 1.67 2.81 -1.44
C ALA A 61 2.81 3.73 -1.92
N VAL A 62 2.69 4.21 -3.15
CA VAL A 62 3.61 5.19 -3.76
C VAL A 62 3.69 6.46 -2.90
N LYS A 63 4.84 7.14 -2.84
CA LYS A 63 5.04 8.36 -2.02
C LYS A 63 4.70 8.11 -0.53
N ASN A 64 5.35 7.11 0.07
CA ASN A 64 5.37 6.82 1.52
C ASN A 64 6.82 6.65 1.99
N GLN A 65 7.01 6.29 3.26
CA GLN A 65 8.32 6.09 3.91
C GLN A 65 8.54 4.62 4.33
N ILE A 66 7.96 3.68 3.57
CA ILE A 66 8.01 2.25 3.87
C ILE A 66 9.38 1.69 3.46
N THR A 67 10.09 1.09 4.41
CA THR A 67 11.41 0.47 4.19
C THR A 67 11.40 -1.05 4.38
N ASP A 68 10.43 -1.57 5.14
CA ASP A 68 10.25 -2.99 5.40
C ASP A 68 9.00 -3.54 4.70
N LEU A 69 9.23 -4.49 3.79
CA LEU A 69 8.19 -5.17 3.01
C LEU A 69 7.96 -6.61 3.48
N SER A 70 8.65 -7.07 4.52
CA SER A 70 8.46 -8.42 5.08
C SER A 70 7.00 -8.74 5.44
N PRO A 71 6.14 -7.77 5.87
CA PRO A 71 4.72 -8.08 6.12
C PRO A 71 3.92 -8.49 4.87
N LEU A 72 4.44 -8.23 3.66
CA LEU A 72 3.80 -8.62 2.39
C LEU A 72 4.25 -9.99 1.89
N SER A 73 5.24 -10.62 2.53
CA SER A 73 5.87 -11.87 2.05
C SER A 73 4.89 -13.05 1.91
N THR A 74 3.78 -13.04 2.65
CA THR A 74 2.76 -14.11 2.66
C THR A 74 1.57 -13.82 1.75
N ILE A 75 1.47 -12.60 1.19
CA ILE A 75 0.29 -12.16 0.42
C ILE A 75 0.60 -12.28 -1.08
N LYS A 76 -0.23 -13.04 -1.80
CA LYS A 76 -0.11 -13.15 -3.26
C LYS A 76 -0.84 -11.99 -3.92
N MET A 77 -0.09 -10.98 -4.36
CA MET A 77 -0.70 -9.74 -4.86
C MET A 77 0.16 -8.99 -5.89
N ARG A 78 -0.47 -8.09 -6.65
CA ARG A 78 0.20 -7.08 -7.46
C ARG A 78 0.53 -5.87 -6.58
N ILE A 79 1.81 -5.53 -6.53
CA ILE A 79 2.36 -4.46 -5.69
C ILE A 79 2.83 -3.31 -6.57
N TYR A 80 2.33 -2.10 -6.32
CA TYR A 80 2.80 -0.86 -6.93
C TYR A 80 3.47 0.02 -5.87
N LEU A 81 4.80 0.05 -5.89
CA LEU A 81 5.64 0.90 -5.04
C LEU A 81 6.55 1.74 -5.93
N CYS A 82 6.66 3.04 -5.62
CA CYS A 82 7.67 3.91 -6.21
C CYS A 82 8.76 4.10 -5.16
N PHE A 83 9.95 3.59 -5.43
CA PHE A 83 11.10 3.82 -4.59
C PHE A 83 11.68 5.19 -4.94
N SER A 84 11.40 6.21 -4.13
CA SER A 84 12.22 7.42 -4.15
C SER A 84 13.58 7.07 -3.55
N PHE A 85 14.64 7.30 -4.34
CA PHE A 85 16.06 7.17 -4.00
C PHE A 85 16.38 7.16 -2.49
N GLN A 86 16.58 5.98 -1.89
CA GLN A 86 17.52 5.78 -0.76
C GLN A 86 17.75 4.33 -0.28
N LEU A 87 17.21 3.29 -0.92
CA LEU A 87 17.47 1.90 -0.48
C LEU A 87 18.49 1.21 -1.41
N GLN A 88 19.76 1.22 -1.02
CA GLN A 88 20.86 0.50 -1.68
C GLN A 88 21.08 -0.92 -1.13
N THR A 89 20.14 -1.52 -0.39
CA THR A 89 20.38 -2.83 0.24
C THR A 89 19.80 -4.00 -0.54
N THR A 90 20.71 -4.88 -0.97
CA THR A 90 20.49 -6.11 -1.74
C THR A 90 19.58 -7.15 -1.06
N ALA A 91 19.40 -7.09 0.27
CA ALA A 91 18.54 -8.01 1.02
C ALA A 91 17.04 -7.87 0.67
N LEU A 92 16.58 -6.64 0.39
CA LEU A 92 15.17 -6.36 0.06
C LEU A 92 14.78 -6.95 -1.30
N LEU A 93 15.69 -6.88 -2.28
CA LEU A 93 15.47 -7.43 -3.62
C LEU A 93 15.34 -8.96 -3.61
N THR A 94 16.01 -9.65 -2.69
CA THR A 94 15.96 -11.12 -2.58
C THR A 94 14.61 -11.61 -2.07
N SER A 95 14.05 -10.97 -1.04
CA SER A 95 12.70 -11.30 -0.54
C SER A 95 11.61 -10.96 -1.55
N LEU A 96 11.80 -9.91 -2.36
CA LEU A 96 10.87 -9.48 -3.40
C LEU A 96 10.90 -10.37 -4.65
N ARG A 97 12.06 -10.91 -5.04
CA ARG A 97 12.19 -11.84 -6.19
C ARG A 97 11.40 -13.14 -6.03
N GLN A 98 11.10 -13.56 -4.80
CA GLN A 98 10.26 -14.73 -4.54
C GLN A 98 8.78 -14.46 -4.84
N ASN A 99 8.35 -13.20 -4.84
CA ASN A 99 7.03 -12.80 -5.29
C ASN A 99 7.02 -12.70 -6.82
N LYS A 100 6.70 -13.83 -7.47
CA LYS A 100 6.64 -14.09 -8.93
C LYS A 100 5.80 -13.08 -9.76
N PHE A 101 5.21 -12.07 -9.12
CA PHE A 101 4.31 -11.06 -9.70
C PHE A 101 4.82 -9.61 -9.62
N LEU A 102 6.05 -9.38 -9.15
CA LEU A 102 6.78 -8.12 -9.44
C LEU A 102 7.24 -8.14 -10.90
N ASN A 103 6.26 -8.17 -11.80
CA ASN A 103 6.51 -8.14 -13.22
C ASN A 103 6.74 -6.68 -13.60
N GLN A 104 8.01 -6.28 -13.52
CA GLN A 104 8.55 -5.00 -13.97
C GLN A 104 7.93 -3.78 -13.27
N THR A 105 8.78 -2.95 -12.71
CA THR A 105 8.48 -1.54 -12.47
C THR A 105 7.89 -0.93 -13.76
N GLN A 106 6.57 -0.95 -13.90
CA GLN A 106 5.88 0.03 -14.72
C GLN A 106 5.98 1.32 -13.93
N TYR A 107 7.09 2.02 -14.15
CA TYR A 107 7.19 3.44 -13.93
C TYR A 107 6.13 4.11 -14.81
N GLN A 108 4.89 4.17 -14.34
CA GLN A 108 3.97 5.17 -14.82
C GLN A 108 4.14 6.37 -13.90
N THR A 109 5.11 7.23 -14.26
CA THR A 109 5.03 8.65 -13.96
C THR A 109 3.83 9.21 -14.72
N LYS A 110 2.63 8.91 -14.25
CA LYS A 110 1.42 9.63 -14.64
C LYS A 110 0.60 9.91 -13.39
N TYR A 111 1.25 10.59 -12.46
CA TYR A 111 0.57 11.58 -11.65
C TYR A 111 0.62 12.86 -12.49
N SER A 112 -0.34 13.05 -13.38
CA SER A 112 -0.64 14.40 -13.88
C SER A 112 -1.27 15.16 -12.71
N GLU A 113 -0.81 16.38 -12.48
CA GLU A 113 -1.29 17.33 -11.47
C GLU A 113 -2.77 17.76 -11.70
N GLU A 114 -3.52 17.05 -12.54
CA GLU A 114 -4.86 17.43 -12.99
C GLU A 114 -5.99 17.04 -12.01
N ASP A 115 -5.75 16.13 -11.06
CA ASP A 115 -6.76 15.75 -10.06
C ASP A 115 -6.73 16.62 -8.78
N GLU A 116 -5.84 17.62 -8.69
CA GLU A 116 -5.81 18.57 -7.56
C GLU A 116 -6.73 19.79 -7.73
N THR A 117 -7.49 19.93 -8.83
CA THR A 117 -8.31 21.15 -9.09
C THR A 117 -9.80 20.94 -9.36
N LYS A 118 -10.43 19.85 -8.92
CA LYS A 118 -11.91 19.77 -8.88
C LYS A 118 -12.42 19.36 -7.51
N GLY A 119 -12.34 20.31 -6.59
CA GLY A 119 -12.86 20.19 -5.24
C GLY A 119 -12.79 21.50 -4.48
N SER A 120 -13.26 22.59 -5.08
CA SER A 120 -13.53 23.88 -4.42
C SER A 120 -14.68 24.56 -5.15
#